data_AF-A0A9W9YFM8-F1
#
_entry.id   AF-A0A9W9YFM8-F1
#
_cell.length_a   1.000
_cell.length_b   1.000
_cell.length_c   1.000
_cell.angle_alpha   90.00
_cell.angle_beta   90.00
_cell.angle_gamma   90.00
#
_symmetry.space_group_name_H-M   'P 1'
#
loop_
_entity.id
_entity.type
_entity.pdbx_description
1 polymer ?
#
loop_
_entity_poly.entity_id
_entity_poly.type
_entity_poly.pdbx_seq_one_letter_code
_entity_poly.pdbx_strand_id
1 'polypeptide(L)'
;MNGTIEFQMLILVHDHSERFLELCEQINEEEGKMPLLRQLLEQRRIELAAFQEERDKVSTFIRMCSLIKQVNLGKLPGKTAIDASRMSIKDLVQSTIIGGKVLPVVTFFGLSPEAKEMISSLSQLSDSILLRQFWKDNGEKALKITAQREEQKMSLGVEDVVQLIWTPSNVQLQSLQDRFLRGVISFGEVDKLFKVFKGNQKYEDLAKEIKLITSRRGSQVKAPDALINKRIEEIQQYNTLHSCIDAARIILDFKTTLGLQGNFQLVEDLHNQMNSEFKQQPLKTMNALREAGRLLSRISPDRASCLDAVTKCQAFITWLKGTITGPQELKVLVDLAIISAGETAMETARITCLHTSCLGFAPLIFDLKPSFGFDELMITCEPVWSAVDADPTLPTKLMVYQPVKSAAHPFKVAATDIDPVHSEVLCFPWELGVLWHMTKSKPGWPNIAEGHIVALANRSLARQLSDDAWETITRNSSLQPVMCEMFQSLRRAKFASALGFIHEENVCLYSRQCHLPRDKVCQ
;
A
#
# COMPACT_ATOMS: atom_id res chain seq x y z
N MET A 1 29.03 45.75 -46.06
CA MET A 1 27.62 46.20 -46.07
C MET A 1 26.66 45.12 -46.62
N ASN A 2 26.91 44.54 -47.79
CA ASN A 2 26.06 43.53 -48.46
C ASN A 2 26.08 42.09 -47.90
N GLY A 3 26.71 41.84 -46.73
CA GLY A 3 26.73 40.51 -46.10
C GLY A 3 27.68 39.49 -46.73
N THR A 4 28.60 39.93 -47.61
CA THR A 4 29.63 39.05 -48.20
C THR A 4 30.81 38.76 -47.28
N ILE A 5 30.80 39.29 -46.05
CA ILE A 5 31.84 38.99 -45.08
C ILE A 5 31.82 37.48 -44.77
N GLU A 6 33.00 36.88 -44.80
CA GLU A 6 33.18 35.48 -44.43
C GLU A 6 32.82 35.26 -42.97
N PHE A 7 32.21 34.11 -42.67
CA PHE A 7 31.76 33.74 -41.33
C PHE A 7 32.87 33.87 -40.27
N GLN A 8 34.08 33.37 -40.57
CA GLN A 8 35.22 33.45 -39.65
C GLN A 8 35.70 34.88 -39.42
N MET A 9 35.70 35.69 -40.47
CA MET A 9 36.06 37.11 -40.35
C MET A 9 35.03 37.87 -39.53
N LEU A 10 33.74 37.52 -39.66
CA LEU A 10 32.69 38.12 -38.84
C LEU A 10 32.82 37.72 -37.36
N ILE A 11 33.23 36.49 -37.04
CA ILE A 11 33.55 36.09 -35.66
C ILE A 11 34.66 36.98 -35.11
N LEU A 12 35.76 37.16 -35.85
CA LEU A 12 36.88 37.99 -35.42
C LEU A 12 36.47 39.46 -35.20
N VAL A 13 35.64 40.00 -36.10
CA VAL A 13 35.09 41.36 -35.96
C VAL A 13 34.15 41.46 -34.76
N HIS A 14 33.39 40.41 -34.47
CA HIS A 14 32.51 40.36 -33.30
C HIS A 14 33.32 40.36 -31.99
N ASP A 15 34.36 39.53 -31.89
CA ASP A 15 35.21 39.40 -30.70
C ASP A 15 36.02 40.67 -30.40
N HIS A 16 36.22 41.52 -31.42
CA HIS A 16 36.97 42.76 -31.32
C HIS A 16 36.17 43.98 -31.78
N SER A 17 34.85 44.01 -31.51
CA SER A 17 33.93 45.01 -32.06
C SER A 17 34.32 46.46 -31.77
N GLU A 18 34.72 46.78 -30.53
CA GLU A 18 35.09 48.15 -30.14
C GLU A 18 36.36 48.61 -30.86
N ARG A 19 37.39 47.77 -30.88
CA ARG A 19 38.65 48.08 -31.59
C ARG A 19 38.44 48.19 -33.09
N PHE A 20 37.56 47.37 -33.65
CA PHE A 20 37.18 47.46 -35.06
C PHE A 20 36.47 48.79 -35.36
N LEU A 21 35.58 49.24 -34.47
CA LEU A 21 34.88 50.52 -34.60
C LEU A 21 35.85 51.71 -34.47
N GLU A 22 36.77 51.69 -33.51
CA GLU A 22 37.83 52.70 -33.35
C GLU A 22 38.71 52.83 -34.61
N LEU A 23 39.14 51.70 -35.18
CA LEU A 23 39.88 51.69 -36.43
C LEU A 23 39.05 52.24 -37.60
N CYS A 24 37.75 51.92 -37.65
CA CYS A 24 36.86 52.45 -38.67
C CYS A 24 36.63 53.96 -38.53
N GLU A 25 36.62 54.51 -37.30
CA GLU A 25 36.55 55.95 -37.03
C GLU A 25 37.83 56.65 -37.47
N GLN A 26 38.99 56.02 -37.31
CA GLN A 26 40.27 56.57 -37.76
C GLN A 26 40.44 56.54 -39.29
N ILE A 27 39.79 55.60 -39.98
CA ILE A 27 39.92 55.41 -41.44
C ILE A 27 38.82 56.17 -42.21
N ASN A 28 37.63 56.37 -41.64
CA ASN A 28 36.54 57.10 -42.31
C ASN A 28 36.52 58.58 -41.90
N GLU A 29 36.84 59.47 -42.84
CA GLU A 29 36.75 60.92 -42.63
C GLU A 29 35.31 61.49 -42.71
N GLU A 30 34.31 60.66 -43.05
CA GLU A 30 32.92 61.11 -43.21
C GLU A 30 32.10 60.99 -41.91
N GLU A 31 31.89 62.13 -41.24
CA GLU A 31 30.96 62.29 -40.12
C GLU A 31 29.53 61.85 -40.51
N GLY A 32 29.09 60.68 -40.01
CA GLY A 32 27.70 60.22 -40.16
C GLY A 32 27.51 58.73 -40.47
N LYS A 33 28.55 58.00 -40.90
CA LYS A 33 28.46 56.56 -41.21
C LYS A 33 28.59 55.63 -40.00
N MET A 34 29.06 56.14 -38.86
CA MET A 34 29.31 55.33 -37.66
C MET A 34 28.05 54.74 -37.00
N PRO A 35 26.94 55.48 -36.83
CA PRO A 35 25.70 54.89 -36.32
C PRO A 35 25.16 53.77 -37.20
N LEU A 36 25.25 53.92 -38.53
CA LEU A 36 24.85 52.90 -39.50
C LEU A 36 25.75 51.66 -39.43
N LEU A 37 27.07 51.84 -39.26
CA LEU A 37 28.01 50.74 -39.08
C LEU A 37 27.72 49.95 -37.81
N ARG A 38 27.45 50.63 -36.68
CA ARG A 38 27.07 49.99 -35.42
C ARG A 38 25.78 49.17 -35.56
N GLN A 39 24.76 49.71 -36.22
CA GLN A 39 23.52 48.97 -36.52
C GLN A 39 23.78 47.75 -37.41
N LEU A 40 24.65 47.88 -38.42
CA LEU A 40 24.98 46.78 -39.31
C LEU A 40 25.77 45.68 -38.61
N LEU A 41 26.72 46.03 -37.75
CA LEU A 41 27.44 45.05 -36.93
C LEU A 41 26.50 44.31 -35.99
N GLU A 42 25.55 45.02 -35.37
CA GLU A 42 24.54 44.39 -34.52
C GLU A 42 23.63 43.44 -35.32
N GLN A 43 23.21 43.82 -36.53
CA GLN A 43 22.50 42.92 -37.42
C GLN A 43 23.32 41.66 -37.74
N ARG A 44 24.60 41.82 -38.10
CA ARG A 44 25.47 40.68 -38.43
C ARG A 44 25.73 39.78 -37.22
N ARG A 45 25.81 40.36 -36.02
CA ARG A 45 25.91 39.60 -34.77
C ARG A 45 24.66 38.75 -34.53
N ILE A 46 23.47 39.32 -34.74
CA ILE A 46 22.19 38.61 -34.62
C ILE A 46 22.11 37.45 -35.65
N GLU A 47 22.53 37.68 -36.88
CA GLU A 47 22.57 36.65 -37.94
C GLU A 47 23.57 35.53 -37.60
N LEU A 48 24.77 35.89 -37.14
CA LEU A 48 25.81 34.94 -36.73
C LEU A 48 25.29 34.02 -35.62
N ALA A 49 24.70 34.61 -34.57
CA ALA A 49 24.12 33.88 -33.45
C ALA A 49 22.98 32.97 -33.91
N ALA A 50 22.09 33.45 -34.78
CA ALA A 50 20.97 32.65 -35.30
C ALA A 50 21.45 31.43 -36.11
N PHE A 51 22.49 31.59 -36.95
CA PHE A 51 23.06 30.47 -37.69
C PHE A 51 23.68 29.43 -36.77
N GLN A 52 24.50 29.85 -35.80
CA GLN A 52 25.13 28.95 -34.83
C GLN A 52 24.07 28.20 -34.01
N GLU A 53 23.06 28.90 -33.51
CA GLU A 53 21.97 28.30 -32.74
C GLU A 53 21.17 27.29 -33.58
N GLU A 54 20.82 27.61 -34.83
CA GLU A 54 20.11 26.66 -35.70
C GLU A 54 20.99 25.45 -36.04
N ARG A 55 22.30 25.64 -36.25
CA ARG A 55 23.25 24.55 -36.50
C ARG A 55 23.30 23.57 -35.32
N ASP A 56 23.34 24.06 -34.09
CA ASP A 56 23.36 23.22 -32.89
C ASP A 56 22.04 22.46 -32.69
N LYS A 57 20.92 23.13 -32.98
CA LYS A 57 19.58 22.50 -32.99
C LYS A 57 19.48 21.40 -34.04
N VAL A 58 19.98 21.63 -35.25
CA VAL A 58 20.01 20.63 -36.33
C VAL A 58 20.91 19.46 -35.96
N SER A 59 22.08 19.71 -35.34
CA SER A 59 22.96 18.66 -34.82
C SER A 59 22.22 17.77 -33.79
N THR A 60 21.49 18.39 -32.87
CA THR A 60 20.67 17.69 -31.89
C THR A 60 19.55 16.88 -32.54
N PHE A 61 18.89 17.43 -33.56
CA PHE A 61 17.87 16.73 -34.33
C PHE A 61 18.43 15.50 -35.06
N ILE A 62 19.60 15.62 -35.69
CA ILE A 62 20.29 14.50 -36.34
C ILE A 62 20.58 13.38 -35.31
N ARG A 63 21.09 13.75 -34.13
CA ARG A 63 21.34 12.80 -33.03
C ARG A 63 20.05 12.13 -32.54
N MET A 64 18.92 12.84 -32.50
CA MET A 64 17.64 12.24 -32.14
C MET A 64 17.11 11.30 -33.23
N CYS A 65 17.30 11.64 -34.51
CA CYS A 65 16.90 10.80 -35.63
C CYS A 65 17.71 9.51 -35.72
N SER A 66 18.97 9.50 -35.27
CA SER A 66 19.78 8.28 -35.24
C SER A 66 19.25 7.21 -34.27
N LEU A 67 18.33 7.58 -33.36
CA LEU A 67 17.61 6.64 -32.50
C LEU A 67 16.52 5.85 -33.24
N ILE A 68 16.16 6.25 -34.46
CA ILE A 68 15.13 5.64 -35.29
C ILE A 68 15.78 5.03 -36.53
N LYS A 69 15.34 3.83 -36.91
CA LYS A 69 15.85 3.17 -38.12
C LYS A 69 15.33 3.88 -39.38
N GLN A 70 16.15 3.96 -40.42
CA GLN A 70 15.72 4.36 -41.77
C GLN A 70 15.11 5.79 -41.87
N VAL A 71 15.73 6.78 -41.21
CA VAL A 71 15.41 8.20 -41.43
C VAL A 71 16.34 8.78 -42.50
N ASN A 72 15.77 9.34 -43.57
CA ASN A 72 16.50 10.04 -44.62
C ASN A 72 16.49 11.55 -44.36
N LEU A 73 17.60 12.06 -43.83
CA LEU A 73 17.81 13.48 -43.54
C LEU A 73 18.35 14.28 -44.74
N GLY A 74 18.41 13.66 -45.92
CA GLY A 74 18.94 14.28 -47.12
C GLY A 74 20.34 14.85 -46.92
N LYS A 75 20.50 16.16 -47.21
CA LYS A 75 21.78 16.87 -47.12
C LYS A 75 22.09 17.41 -45.73
N LEU A 76 21.19 17.27 -44.74
CA LEU A 76 21.36 17.89 -43.42
C LEU A 76 22.65 17.44 -42.69
N PRO A 77 22.97 16.13 -42.58
CA PRO A 77 24.20 15.70 -41.90
C PRO A 77 25.46 16.26 -42.57
N GLY A 78 25.47 16.30 -43.91
CA GLY A 78 26.56 16.90 -44.67
C GLY A 78 26.68 18.40 -44.41
N LYS A 79 25.56 19.14 -44.48
CA LYS A 79 25.53 20.59 -44.22
C LYS A 79 26.01 20.96 -42.83
N THR A 80 25.65 20.20 -41.80
CA THR A 80 26.11 20.45 -40.42
C THR A 80 27.62 20.22 -40.24
N ALA A 81 28.23 19.35 -41.07
CA ALA A 81 29.66 19.05 -41.03
C ALA A 81 30.52 19.97 -41.92
N ILE A 82 29.92 20.81 -42.77
CA ILE A 82 30.66 21.75 -43.62
C ILE A 82 31.34 22.82 -42.76
N ASP A 83 32.61 23.09 -43.07
CA ASP A 83 33.30 24.26 -42.56
C ASP A 83 32.72 25.54 -43.17
N ALA A 84 31.93 26.26 -42.36
CA ALA A 84 31.31 27.51 -42.77
C ALA A 84 32.28 28.70 -42.76
N SER A 85 33.54 28.53 -42.32
CA SER A 85 34.50 29.63 -42.08
C SER A 85 34.64 30.59 -43.26
N ARG A 86 34.72 30.05 -44.48
CA ARG A 86 34.88 30.82 -45.74
C ARG A 86 33.56 31.14 -46.44
N MET A 87 32.42 30.74 -45.86
CA MET A 87 31.11 31.04 -46.43
C MET A 87 30.71 32.47 -46.07
N SER A 88 30.04 33.13 -47.00
CA SER A 88 29.56 34.49 -46.79
C SER A 88 28.23 34.46 -46.02
N ILE A 89 28.05 35.38 -45.06
CA ILE A 89 26.91 35.37 -44.14
C ILE A 89 25.56 35.47 -44.85
N LYS A 90 25.47 36.21 -45.96
CA LYS A 90 24.24 36.34 -46.75
C LYS A 90 23.75 35.00 -47.35
N ASP A 91 24.66 34.05 -47.53
CA ASP A 91 24.38 32.72 -48.08
C ASP A 91 23.93 31.75 -46.98
N LEU A 92 24.11 32.15 -45.71
CA LEU A 92 23.73 31.38 -44.53
C LEU A 92 22.40 31.86 -43.93
N VAL A 93 22.21 33.18 -43.86
CA VAL A 93 21.10 33.84 -43.17
C VAL A 93 20.57 35.00 -44.00
N GLN A 94 19.25 35.10 -44.08
CA GLN A 94 18.55 36.26 -44.61
C GLN A 94 17.83 36.98 -43.47
N SER A 95 17.97 38.30 -43.39
CA SER A 95 17.31 39.09 -42.35
C SER A 95 16.27 40.03 -42.93
N THR A 96 15.15 40.14 -42.23
CA THR A 96 14.16 41.20 -42.47
C THR A 96 14.18 42.16 -41.28
N ILE A 97 14.07 43.46 -41.53
CA ILE A 97 13.98 44.48 -40.48
C ILE A 97 12.52 44.93 -40.39
N ILE A 98 11.88 44.68 -39.25
CA ILE A 98 10.50 45.09 -39.00
C ILE A 98 10.48 45.92 -37.72
N GLY A 99 10.03 47.18 -37.81
CA GLY A 99 9.95 48.08 -36.65
C GLY A 99 11.29 48.30 -35.94
N GLY A 100 12.41 48.31 -36.68
CA GLY A 100 13.75 48.44 -36.13
C GLY A 100 14.34 47.16 -35.52
N LYS A 101 13.60 46.05 -35.52
CA LYS A 101 14.07 44.75 -35.04
C LYS A 101 14.54 43.87 -36.19
N VAL A 102 15.74 43.31 -36.04
CA VAL A 102 16.30 42.32 -36.98
C VAL A 102 15.67 40.96 -36.72
N LEU A 103 15.06 40.37 -37.75
CA LEU A 103 14.49 39.02 -37.74
C LEU A 103 15.32 38.13 -38.68
N PRO A 104 16.29 37.36 -38.15
CA PRO A 104 17.12 36.48 -38.95
C PRO A 104 16.36 35.18 -39.31
N VAL A 105 16.48 34.77 -40.57
CA VAL A 105 15.97 33.51 -41.11
C VAL A 105 17.14 32.75 -41.72
N VAL A 106 17.57 31.69 -41.03
CA VAL A 106 18.62 30.81 -41.53
C VAL A 106 18.10 30.04 -42.74
N THR A 107 18.68 30.24 -43.92
CA THR A 107 18.25 29.56 -45.16
C THR A 107 19.13 28.35 -45.47
N PHE A 108 20.33 28.30 -44.89
CA PHE A 108 21.36 27.30 -45.18
C PHE A 108 20.86 25.86 -45.11
N PHE A 109 20.08 25.49 -44.08
CA PHE A 109 19.63 24.10 -43.88
C PHE A 109 18.45 23.71 -44.80
N GLY A 110 17.70 24.68 -45.32
CA GLY A 110 16.54 24.42 -46.19
C GLY A 110 15.38 23.73 -45.47
N LEU A 111 15.17 24.03 -44.20
CA LEU A 111 14.10 23.47 -43.36
C LEU A 111 12.81 24.26 -43.51
N SER A 112 11.67 23.56 -43.50
CA SER A 112 10.34 24.20 -43.42
C SER A 112 10.15 24.93 -42.08
N PRO A 113 9.22 25.90 -41.98
CA PRO A 113 8.88 26.55 -40.72
C PRO A 113 8.48 25.57 -39.61
N GLU A 114 7.71 24.53 -39.94
CA GLU A 114 7.26 23.50 -39.01
C GLU A 114 8.45 22.65 -38.51
N ALA A 115 9.38 22.32 -39.39
CA ALA A 115 10.61 21.62 -39.02
C ALA A 115 11.48 22.49 -38.10
N LYS A 116 11.59 23.80 -38.36
CA LYS A 116 12.33 24.75 -37.50
C LYS A 116 11.72 24.88 -36.11
N GLU A 117 10.39 24.91 -36.02
CA GLU A 117 9.67 24.94 -34.74
C GLU A 117 9.90 23.64 -33.95
N MET A 118 9.80 22.50 -34.64
CA MET A 118 10.08 21.18 -34.07
C MET A 118 11.50 21.08 -33.52
N ILE A 119 12.55 21.39 -34.30
CA ILE A 119 13.94 21.26 -33.82
C ILE A 119 14.24 22.21 -32.66
N SER A 120 13.63 23.41 -32.65
CA SER A 120 13.79 24.38 -31.57
C SER A 120 13.17 23.89 -30.27
N SER A 121 12.06 23.16 -30.37
CA SER A 121 11.41 22.51 -29.23
C SER A 121 12.15 21.25 -28.77
N LEU A 122 12.61 20.45 -29.72
CA LEU A 122 13.34 19.21 -29.50
C LEU A 122 14.67 19.48 -28.79
N SER A 123 15.39 20.54 -29.17
CA SER A 123 16.69 20.85 -28.55
C SER A 123 16.57 21.15 -27.06
N GLN A 124 15.50 21.83 -26.64
CA GLN A 124 15.20 22.12 -25.23
C GLN A 124 14.87 20.87 -24.42
N LEU A 125 14.38 19.81 -25.09
CA LEU A 125 13.98 18.55 -24.47
C LEU A 125 14.95 17.41 -24.80
N SER A 126 16.12 17.71 -25.36
CA SER A 126 17.01 16.68 -25.91
C SER A 126 17.57 15.72 -24.85
N ASP A 127 17.56 16.14 -23.59
CA ASP A 127 17.94 15.34 -22.42
C ASP A 127 16.78 14.59 -21.77
N SER A 128 15.54 14.82 -22.19
CA SER A 128 14.36 14.14 -21.66
C SER A 128 14.37 12.65 -22.00
N ILE A 129 14.30 11.82 -20.96
CA ILE A 129 14.19 10.36 -21.09
C ILE A 129 12.80 9.97 -21.61
N LEU A 130 11.74 10.62 -21.11
CA LEU A 130 10.35 10.32 -21.49
C LEU A 130 10.07 10.72 -22.94
N LEU A 131 10.56 11.88 -23.39
CA LEU A 131 10.48 12.24 -24.81
C LEU A 131 11.18 11.21 -25.67
N ARG A 132 12.39 10.77 -25.29
CA ARG A 132 13.12 9.73 -26.05
C ARG A 132 12.37 8.41 -26.13
N GLN A 133 11.62 8.02 -25.10
CA GLN A 133 10.75 6.84 -25.14
C GLN A 133 9.62 7.05 -26.16
N PHE A 134 8.85 8.14 -26.06
CA PHE A 134 7.77 8.42 -27.00
C PHE A 134 8.27 8.60 -28.44
N TRP A 135 9.45 9.19 -28.61
CA TRP A 135 10.11 9.37 -29.90
C TRP A 135 10.42 8.03 -30.57
N LYS A 136 10.98 7.06 -29.83
CA LYS A 136 11.25 5.71 -30.35
C LYS A 136 9.95 4.96 -30.68
N ASP A 137 8.99 4.98 -29.77
CA ASP A 137 7.70 4.30 -29.95
C ASP A 137 6.95 4.81 -31.19
N ASN A 138 6.92 6.13 -31.40
CA ASN A 138 6.27 6.73 -32.56
C ASN A 138 7.12 6.58 -33.83
N GLY A 139 8.45 6.54 -33.72
CA GLY A 139 9.34 6.17 -34.82
C GLY A 139 9.05 4.78 -35.37
N GLU A 140 8.91 3.78 -34.50
CA GLU A 140 8.55 2.42 -34.90
C GLU A 140 7.16 2.34 -35.53
N LYS A 141 6.17 3.09 -35.00
CA LYS A 141 4.82 3.17 -35.59
C LYS A 141 4.85 3.85 -36.96
N ALA A 142 5.60 4.94 -37.11
CA ALA A 142 5.73 5.66 -38.37
C ALA A 142 6.29 4.73 -39.46
N LEU A 143 7.33 3.96 -39.17
CA LEU A 143 7.90 2.98 -40.11
C LEU A 143 6.87 1.92 -40.55
N LYS A 144 6.05 1.41 -39.61
CA LYS A 144 4.97 0.46 -39.93
C LYS A 144 3.92 1.08 -40.85
N ILE A 145 3.53 2.33 -40.61
CA ILE A 145 2.56 3.06 -41.43
C ILE A 145 3.12 3.29 -42.84
N THR A 146 4.38 3.72 -42.95
CA THR A 146 5.01 4.00 -44.24
C THR A 146 5.19 2.72 -45.07
N ALA A 147 5.60 1.61 -44.44
CA ALA A 147 5.71 0.31 -45.12
C ALA A 147 4.38 -0.22 -45.66
N GLN A 148 3.24 0.17 -45.07
CA GLN A 148 1.91 -0.24 -45.51
C GLN A 148 1.32 0.67 -46.60
N ARG A 149 1.69 1.97 -46.61
CA ARG A 149 1.10 2.96 -47.52
C ARG A 149 1.75 2.98 -48.90
N GLU A 150 3.04 2.71 -48.97
CA GLU A 150 3.80 2.84 -50.21
C GLU A 150 4.76 1.66 -50.30
N GLU A 151 4.47 0.69 -51.18
CA GLU A 151 5.27 -0.54 -51.39
C GLU A 151 6.76 -0.29 -51.73
N GLN A 152 7.21 0.97 -51.84
CA GLN A 152 8.58 1.36 -52.18
C GLN A 152 9.22 2.41 -51.23
N LYS A 153 8.48 3.09 -50.34
CA LYS A 153 9.09 4.11 -49.45
C LYS A 153 9.63 3.48 -48.17
N MET A 154 10.92 3.13 -48.21
CA MET A 154 11.61 2.50 -47.08
C MET A 154 12.17 3.49 -46.05
N SER A 155 12.06 4.81 -46.27
CA SER A 155 12.68 5.81 -45.38
C SER A 155 11.78 7.02 -45.09
N LEU A 156 11.89 7.55 -43.87
CA LEU A 156 11.18 8.75 -43.41
C LEU A 156 11.97 10.01 -43.76
N GLY A 157 11.34 10.96 -44.46
CA GLY A 157 11.87 12.31 -44.66
C GLY A 157 11.70 13.21 -43.44
N VAL A 158 12.20 14.46 -43.51
CA VAL A 158 12.09 15.43 -42.41
C VAL A 158 10.62 15.76 -42.11
N GLU A 159 9.80 15.91 -43.13
CA GLU A 159 8.37 16.21 -43.01
C GLU A 159 7.61 15.03 -42.39
N ASP A 160 7.97 13.80 -42.75
CA ASP A 160 7.41 12.59 -42.12
C ASP A 160 7.79 12.54 -40.62
N VAL A 161 9.03 12.92 -40.27
CA VAL A 161 9.46 13.00 -38.87
C VAL A 161 8.67 14.06 -38.11
N VAL A 162 8.40 15.23 -38.70
CA VAL A 162 7.55 16.25 -38.08
C VAL A 162 6.14 15.70 -37.81
N GLN A 163 5.50 15.13 -38.83
CA GLN A 163 4.09 14.77 -38.76
C GLN A 163 3.82 13.45 -38.00
N LEU A 164 4.62 12.42 -38.25
CA LEU A 164 4.36 11.05 -37.76
C LEU A 164 5.10 10.72 -36.46
N ILE A 165 6.13 11.49 -36.10
CA ILE A 165 6.95 11.22 -34.91
C ILE A 165 6.84 12.37 -33.93
N TRP A 166 7.28 13.57 -34.30
CA TRP A 166 7.32 14.71 -33.39
C TRP A 166 5.94 15.11 -32.88
N THR A 167 4.98 15.36 -33.78
CA THR A 167 3.62 15.78 -33.39
C THR A 167 2.98 14.83 -32.38
N PRO A 168 2.90 13.50 -32.62
CA PRO A 168 2.32 12.59 -31.64
C PRO A 168 3.17 12.47 -30.35
N SER A 169 4.51 12.47 -30.43
CA SER A 169 5.36 12.42 -29.24
C SER A 169 5.19 13.67 -28.37
N ASN A 170 5.04 14.84 -28.99
CA ASN A 170 4.80 16.09 -28.30
C ASN A 170 3.44 16.11 -27.60
N VAL A 171 2.38 15.67 -28.28
CA VAL A 171 1.03 15.55 -27.69
C VAL A 171 1.03 14.57 -26.51
N GLN A 172 1.71 13.43 -26.64
CA GLN A 172 1.83 12.45 -25.55
C GLN A 172 2.58 13.03 -24.35
N LEU A 173 3.66 13.78 -24.59
CA LEU A 173 4.44 14.41 -23.52
C LEU A 173 3.63 15.49 -22.78
N GLN A 174 2.91 16.33 -23.52
CA GLN A 174 2.02 17.35 -22.94
C GLN A 174 0.87 16.70 -22.15
N SER A 175 0.26 15.65 -22.68
CA SER A 175 -0.79 14.88 -21.98
C SER A 175 -0.25 14.25 -20.71
N LEU A 176 0.96 13.67 -20.75
CA LEU A 176 1.61 13.11 -19.56
C LEU A 176 1.84 14.19 -18.50
N GLN A 177 2.35 15.36 -18.91
CA GLN A 177 2.58 16.49 -18.01
C GLN A 177 1.27 16.93 -17.31
N ASP A 178 0.20 17.17 -18.07
CA ASP A 178 -1.11 17.56 -17.50
C ASP A 178 -1.62 16.52 -16.49
N ARG A 179 -1.62 15.24 -16.90
CA ARG A 179 -2.15 14.16 -16.08
C ARG A 179 -1.32 13.92 -14.83
N PHE A 180 0.00 14.07 -14.92
CA PHE A 180 0.91 13.99 -13.78
C PHE A 180 0.62 15.11 -12.77
N LEU A 181 0.56 16.37 -13.22
CA LEU A 181 0.33 17.51 -12.34
C LEU A 181 -1.04 17.43 -11.65
N ARG A 182 -2.08 17.04 -12.39
CA ARG A 182 -3.43 16.82 -11.87
C ARG A 182 -3.57 15.58 -10.99
N GLY A 183 -2.56 14.70 -10.98
CA GLY A 183 -2.58 13.43 -10.23
C GLY A 183 -3.59 12.42 -10.78
N VAL A 184 -3.95 12.52 -12.05
CA VAL A 184 -4.88 11.59 -12.72
C VAL A 184 -4.18 10.52 -13.54
N ILE A 185 -2.84 10.53 -13.59
CA ILE A 185 -2.06 9.41 -14.10
C ILE A 185 -2.38 8.15 -13.27
N SER A 186 -2.60 7.03 -13.93
CA SER A 186 -2.93 5.78 -13.26
C SER A 186 -1.68 5.09 -12.66
N PHE A 187 -1.87 4.23 -11.66
CA PHE A 187 -0.77 3.42 -11.10
C PHE A 187 -0.09 2.53 -12.15
N GLY A 188 -0.86 1.96 -13.09
CA GLY A 188 -0.31 1.16 -14.19
C GLY A 188 0.57 1.98 -15.13
N GLU A 189 0.21 3.25 -15.36
CA GLU A 189 1.04 4.16 -16.14
C GLU A 189 2.30 4.59 -15.39
N VAL A 190 2.22 4.81 -14.08
CA VAL A 190 3.40 5.03 -13.22
C VAL A 190 4.36 3.85 -13.35
N ASP A 191 3.85 2.62 -13.25
CA ASP A 191 4.66 1.41 -13.39
C ASP A 191 5.30 1.27 -14.77
N LYS A 192 4.58 1.68 -15.83
CA LYS A 192 5.07 1.58 -17.21
C LYS A 192 6.07 2.68 -17.57
N LEU A 193 5.69 3.94 -17.36
CA LEU A 193 6.44 5.11 -17.83
C LEU A 193 7.62 5.42 -16.90
N PHE A 194 7.43 5.28 -15.58
CA PHE A 194 8.44 5.68 -14.61
C PHE A 194 9.28 4.52 -14.09
N LYS A 195 9.19 3.34 -14.72
CA LYS A 195 10.02 2.17 -14.41
C LYS A 195 11.52 2.49 -14.39
N VAL A 196 11.96 3.32 -15.35
CA VAL A 196 13.37 3.71 -15.49
C VAL A 196 13.87 4.54 -14.28
N PHE A 197 12.95 5.14 -13.53
CA PHE A 197 13.20 5.98 -12.37
C PHE A 197 12.99 5.28 -11.01
N LYS A 198 12.87 3.94 -10.96
CA LYS A 198 12.72 3.22 -9.67
C LYS A 198 14.07 3.09 -8.91
N GLY A 199 14.12 3.59 -7.67
CA GLY A 199 15.26 3.53 -6.72
C GLY A 199 15.57 4.87 -6.03
N ASN A 200 16.38 4.87 -4.96
CA ASN A 200 16.56 6.05 -4.07
C ASN A 200 17.09 7.31 -4.80
N GLN A 201 18.15 7.20 -5.61
CA GLN A 201 18.69 8.35 -6.36
C GLN A 201 17.79 8.79 -7.54
N LYS A 202 16.85 7.92 -7.95
CA LYS A 202 16.15 8.05 -9.23
C LYS A 202 14.85 8.86 -9.16
N TYR A 203 14.33 9.14 -7.97
CA TYR A 203 13.19 10.05 -7.81
C TYR A 203 13.58 11.52 -8.01
N GLU A 204 14.81 11.90 -7.67
CA GLU A 204 15.35 13.21 -8.03
C GLU A 204 15.48 13.36 -9.55
N ASP A 205 15.90 12.29 -10.24
CA ASP A 205 15.96 12.28 -11.70
C ASP A 205 14.58 12.40 -12.33
N LEU A 206 13.55 11.74 -11.75
CA LEU A 206 12.16 11.96 -12.16
C LEU A 206 11.72 13.41 -11.92
N ALA A 207 12.10 14.03 -10.80
CA ALA A 207 11.81 15.44 -10.54
C ALA A 207 12.43 16.35 -11.61
N LYS A 208 13.71 16.13 -11.92
CA LYS A 208 14.44 16.87 -12.96
C LYS A 208 13.80 16.67 -14.33
N GLU A 209 13.40 15.44 -14.65
CA GLU A 209 12.70 15.10 -15.90
C GLU A 209 11.37 15.87 -16.04
N ILE A 210 10.51 15.84 -15.01
CA ILE A 210 9.23 16.56 -15.04
C ILE A 210 9.43 18.08 -15.07
N LYS A 211 10.43 18.60 -14.35
CA LYS A 211 10.82 20.02 -14.41
C LYS A 211 11.25 20.42 -15.81
N LEU A 212 12.11 19.62 -16.46
CA LEU A 212 12.56 19.85 -17.83
C LEU A 212 11.38 19.95 -18.80
N ILE A 213 10.43 19.01 -18.70
CA ILE A 213 9.20 19.00 -19.53
C ILE A 213 8.35 20.25 -19.25
N THR A 214 8.25 20.67 -17.98
CA THR A 214 7.41 21.79 -17.55
C THR A 214 7.99 23.16 -17.86
N SER A 215 9.32 23.28 -17.88
CA SER A 215 10.04 24.54 -18.13
C SER A 215 10.19 24.89 -19.61
N ARG A 216 9.74 24.04 -20.54
CA ARG A 216 9.83 24.30 -21.99
C ARG A 216 9.10 25.60 -22.38
N ARG A 217 9.71 26.36 -23.31
CA ARG A 217 9.12 27.58 -23.89
C ARG A 217 7.79 27.24 -24.58
N GLY A 218 6.71 27.93 -24.18
CA GLY A 218 5.35 27.69 -24.67
C GLY A 218 4.48 26.83 -23.74
N SER A 219 5.03 26.27 -22.66
CA SER A 219 4.21 25.71 -21.57
C SER A 219 3.44 26.83 -20.88
N GLN A 220 2.11 26.80 -20.95
CA GLN A 220 1.23 27.70 -20.19
C GLN A 220 1.24 27.37 -18.69
N VAL A 221 1.72 26.19 -18.33
CA VAL A 221 1.68 25.66 -16.96
C VAL A 221 3.07 25.73 -16.35
N LYS A 222 3.30 26.74 -15.51
CA LYS A 222 4.40 26.72 -14.54
C LYS A 222 3.89 26.01 -13.29
N ALA A 223 4.23 24.75 -13.12
CA ALA A 223 3.92 24.05 -11.89
C ALA A 223 4.87 24.52 -10.78
N PRO A 224 4.36 24.85 -9.58
CA PRO A 224 5.23 25.05 -8.42
C PRO A 224 6.02 23.78 -8.14
N ASP A 225 7.30 23.91 -7.80
CA ASP A 225 8.17 22.78 -7.41
C ASP A 225 7.53 21.91 -6.32
N ALA A 226 6.80 22.54 -5.39
CA ALA A 226 6.06 21.85 -4.34
C ALA A 226 5.01 20.85 -4.88
N LEU A 227 4.34 21.15 -5.99
CA LEU A 227 3.37 20.23 -6.60
C LEU A 227 4.06 19.02 -7.24
N ILE A 228 5.19 19.25 -7.92
CA ILE A 228 5.98 18.16 -8.52
C ILE A 228 6.48 17.23 -7.41
N ASN A 229 7.06 17.79 -6.35
CA ASN A 229 7.56 17.02 -5.22
C ASN A 229 6.44 16.21 -4.55
N LYS A 230 5.27 16.81 -4.33
CA LYS A 230 4.09 16.10 -3.81
C LYS A 230 3.71 14.88 -4.68
N ARG A 231 3.72 15.01 -6.01
CA ARG A 231 3.43 13.87 -6.91
C ARG A 231 4.48 12.78 -6.83
N ILE A 232 5.74 13.16 -6.64
CA ILE A 232 6.83 12.20 -6.48
C ILE A 232 6.71 11.44 -5.15
N GLU A 233 6.36 12.12 -4.07
CA GLU A 233 6.05 11.49 -2.78
C GLU A 233 4.89 10.49 -2.90
N GLU A 234 3.82 10.83 -3.63
CA GLU A 234 2.71 9.90 -3.90
C GLU A 234 3.19 8.66 -4.67
N ILE A 235 4.10 8.81 -5.64
CA ILE A 235 4.69 7.67 -6.38
C ILE A 235 5.59 6.83 -5.46
N GLN A 236 6.38 7.47 -4.59
CA GLN A 236 7.21 6.77 -3.61
C GLN A 236 6.35 5.93 -2.67
N GLN A 237 5.29 6.52 -2.12
CA GLN A 237 4.33 5.84 -1.25
C GLN A 237 3.69 4.66 -1.96
N TYR A 238 3.21 4.86 -3.19
CA TYR A 238 2.66 3.78 -4.01
C TYR A 238 3.63 2.59 -4.14
N ASN A 239 4.91 2.85 -4.41
CA ASN A 239 5.91 1.77 -4.51
C ASN A 239 6.17 1.05 -3.17
N THR A 240 5.89 1.69 -2.03
CA THR A 240 6.00 1.06 -0.70
C THR A 240 4.78 0.23 -0.31
N LEU A 241 3.62 0.42 -0.94
CA LEU A 241 2.37 -0.25 -0.54
C LEU A 241 2.43 -1.78 -0.66
N HIS A 242 3.32 -2.32 -1.50
CA HIS A 242 3.50 -3.77 -1.64
C HIS A 242 3.83 -4.48 -0.32
N SER A 243 4.44 -3.78 0.65
CA SER A 243 4.71 -4.35 1.97
C SER A 243 3.45 -4.60 2.81
N CYS A 244 2.31 -3.99 2.45
CA CYS A 244 1.07 -4.10 3.20
C CYS A 244 0.21 -5.31 2.81
N ILE A 245 0.60 -6.09 1.80
CA ILE A 245 -0.23 -7.19 1.26
C ILE A 245 -0.53 -8.25 2.33
N ASP A 246 0.47 -8.68 3.10
CA ASP A 246 0.27 -9.70 4.15
C ASP A 246 -0.60 -9.17 5.29
N ALA A 247 -0.37 -7.94 5.73
CA ALA A 247 -1.19 -7.29 6.74
C ALA A 247 -2.65 -7.13 6.28
N ALA A 248 -2.86 -6.74 5.01
CA ALA A 248 -4.19 -6.64 4.41
C ALA A 248 -4.89 -8.01 4.40
N ARG A 249 -4.18 -9.08 4.00
CA ARG A 249 -4.70 -10.45 4.02
C ARG A 249 -5.18 -10.85 5.41
N ILE A 250 -4.35 -10.64 6.44
CA ILE A 250 -4.69 -10.97 7.83
C ILE A 250 -5.97 -10.24 8.27
N ILE A 251 -6.11 -8.96 7.94
CA ILE A 251 -7.31 -8.18 8.29
C ILE A 251 -8.55 -8.67 7.54
N LEU A 252 -8.43 -9.06 6.27
CA LEU A 252 -9.54 -9.60 5.49
C LEU A 252 -9.98 -10.98 5.98
N ASP A 253 -9.03 -11.83 6.40
CA ASP A 253 -9.33 -13.12 7.03
C ASP A 253 -10.04 -12.90 8.37
N PHE A 254 -9.59 -11.93 9.17
CA PHE A 254 -10.23 -11.54 10.43
C PHE A 254 -11.66 -11.03 10.20
N LYS A 255 -11.85 -10.13 9.23
CA LYS A 255 -13.15 -9.60 8.80
C LYS A 255 -14.13 -10.73 8.47
N THR A 256 -13.69 -11.67 7.63
CA THR A 256 -14.50 -12.81 7.18
C THR A 256 -14.87 -13.73 8.34
N THR A 257 -13.92 -14.05 9.20
CA THR A 257 -14.12 -14.98 10.33
C THR A 257 -15.08 -14.42 11.37
N LEU A 258 -15.02 -13.10 11.64
CA LEU A 258 -15.89 -12.45 12.62
C LEU A 258 -17.19 -11.89 12.03
N GLY A 259 -17.39 -12.02 10.71
CA GLY A 259 -18.60 -11.56 10.04
C GLY A 259 -18.78 -10.04 10.04
N LEU A 260 -17.68 -9.29 9.92
CA LEU A 260 -17.72 -7.83 9.83
C LEU A 260 -18.20 -7.37 8.44
N GLN A 261 -19.23 -6.53 8.43
CA GLN A 261 -19.96 -6.07 7.23
C GLN A 261 -19.71 -4.60 6.90
N GLY A 262 -18.89 -3.89 7.68
CA GLY A 262 -18.54 -2.50 7.39
C GLY A 262 -17.60 -2.35 6.19
N ASN A 263 -17.11 -1.12 5.98
CA ASN A 263 -16.28 -0.79 4.83
C ASN A 263 -14.82 -1.25 5.00
N PHE A 264 -14.36 -2.15 4.11
CA PHE A 264 -12.97 -2.60 4.02
C PHE A 264 -12.37 -2.40 2.61
N GLN A 265 -13.01 -1.58 1.76
CA GLN A 265 -12.64 -1.46 0.34
C GLN A 265 -11.15 -1.08 0.16
N LEU A 266 -10.62 -0.17 0.98
CA LEU A 266 -9.19 0.20 0.90
C LEU A 266 -8.26 -0.95 1.23
N VAL A 267 -8.63 -1.84 2.15
CA VAL A 267 -7.84 -3.03 2.50
C VAL A 267 -7.92 -4.06 1.38
N GLU A 268 -9.09 -4.23 0.78
CA GLU A 268 -9.30 -5.10 -0.39
C GLU A 268 -8.50 -4.60 -1.60
N ASP A 269 -8.50 -3.30 -1.85
CA ASP A 269 -7.68 -2.64 -2.87
C ASP A 269 -6.18 -2.87 -2.61
N LEU A 270 -5.73 -2.68 -1.36
CA LEU A 270 -4.34 -2.91 -0.94
C LEU A 270 -3.94 -4.39 -0.95
N HIS A 271 -4.88 -5.32 -0.78
CA HIS A 271 -4.61 -6.74 -0.99
C HIS A 271 -4.43 -7.04 -2.48
N ASN A 272 -5.28 -6.44 -3.33
CA ASN A 272 -5.36 -6.72 -4.76
C ASN A 272 -4.54 -5.74 -5.62
N GLN A 273 -3.39 -5.26 -5.12
CA GLN A 273 -2.55 -4.25 -5.79
C GLN A 273 -2.08 -4.64 -7.20
N MET A 274 -2.05 -5.93 -7.53
CA MET A 274 -1.66 -6.44 -8.85
C MET A 274 -2.82 -6.50 -9.84
N ASN A 275 -4.06 -6.30 -9.38
CA ASN A 275 -5.26 -6.35 -10.22
C ASN A 275 -5.32 -5.14 -11.17
N SER A 276 -5.84 -5.35 -12.38
CA SER A 276 -5.97 -4.30 -13.39
C SER A 276 -6.83 -3.14 -12.91
N GLU A 277 -7.89 -3.41 -12.14
CA GLU A 277 -8.77 -2.36 -11.59
C GLU A 277 -8.02 -1.42 -10.65
N PHE A 278 -7.21 -1.98 -9.74
CA PHE A 278 -6.33 -1.20 -8.88
C PHE A 278 -5.34 -0.37 -9.72
N LYS A 279 -4.72 -0.98 -10.73
CA LYS A 279 -3.78 -0.28 -11.61
C LYS A 279 -4.42 0.85 -12.43
N GLN A 280 -5.74 0.87 -12.63
CA GLN A 280 -6.46 1.99 -13.26
C GLN A 280 -6.74 3.15 -12.31
N GLN A 281 -6.60 2.97 -10.99
CA GLN A 281 -6.84 4.05 -10.04
C GLN A 281 -5.83 5.21 -10.26
N PRO A 282 -6.29 6.47 -10.15
CA PRO A 282 -5.45 7.64 -10.38
C PRO A 282 -4.57 7.93 -9.15
N LEU A 283 -3.33 8.37 -9.37
CA LEU A 283 -2.33 8.67 -8.35
C LEU A 283 -2.85 9.52 -7.18
N LYS A 284 -3.77 10.46 -7.42
CA LYS A 284 -4.38 11.31 -6.38
C LYS A 284 -5.13 10.53 -5.29
N THR A 285 -5.55 9.28 -5.53
CA THR A 285 -6.17 8.41 -4.51
C THR A 285 -5.16 7.96 -3.44
N MET A 286 -3.86 8.19 -3.66
CA MET A 286 -2.80 7.79 -2.75
C MET A 286 -2.95 8.35 -1.34
N ASN A 287 -3.60 9.50 -1.13
CA ASN A 287 -3.80 10.02 0.22
C ASN A 287 -4.64 9.06 1.09
N ALA A 288 -5.68 8.43 0.53
CA ALA A 288 -6.52 7.47 1.25
C ALA A 288 -5.80 6.12 1.42
N LEU A 289 -5.17 5.63 0.35
CA LEU A 289 -4.41 4.37 0.38
C LEU A 289 -3.20 4.45 1.32
N ARG A 290 -2.56 5.62 1.43
CA ARG A 290 -1.45 5.86 2.37
C ARG A 290 -1.91 5.71 3.80
N GLU A 291 -3.07 6.26 4.15
CA GLU A 291 -3.56 6.16 5.53
C GLU A 291 -3.90 4.72 5.89
N ALA A 292 -4.58 4.01 4.99
CA ALA A 292 -4.83 2.58 5.17
C ALA A 292 -3.53 1.77 5.25
N GLY A 293 -2.56 2.05 4.38
CA GLY A 293 -1.23 1.42 4.41
C GLY A 293 -0.46 1.72 5.70
N ARG A 294 -0.57 2.93 6.26
CA ARG A 294 0.02 3.32 7.54
C ARG A 294 -0.61 2.54 8.71
N LEU A 295 -1.91 2.29 8.67
CA LEU A 295 -2.58 1.47 9.68
C LEU A 295 -2.18 -0.01 9.55
N LEU A 296 -2.12 -0.53 8.32
CA LEU A 296 -1.70 -1.91 8.06
C LEU A 296 -0.23 -2.17 8.43
N SER A 297 0.67 -1.20 8.21
CA SER A 297 2.09 -1.34 8.58
C SER A 297 2.32 -1.45 10.09
N ARG A 298 1.32 -1.08 10.91
CA ARG A 298 1.35 -1.26 12.37
C ARG A 298 1.04 -2.70 12.78
N ILE A 299 0.62 -3.57 11.86
CA ILE A 299 0.35 -4.98 12.14
C ILE A 299 1.68 -5.75 12.09
N SER A 300 2.40 -5.74 13.22
CA SER A 300 3.58 -6.58 13.41
C SER A 300 3.20 -8.07 13.49
N PRO A 301 4.18 -9.00 13.40
CA PRO A 301 3.91 -10.43 13.58
C PRO A 301 3.21 -10.75 14.91
N ASP A 302 3.59 -10.09 16.01
CA ASP A 302 2.95 -10.31 17.32
C ASP A 302 1.50 -9.85 17.32
N ARG A 303 1.23 -8.68 16.73
CA ARG A 303 -0.11 -8.13 16.57
C ARG A 303 -0.97 -8.96 15.62
N ALA A 304 -0.39 -9.51 14.56
CA ALA A 304 -1.05 -10.48 13.70
C ALA A 304 -1.44 -11.76 14.46
N SER A 305 -0.55 -12.28 15.32
CA SER A 305 -0.82 -13.44 16.19
C SER A 305 -2.01 -13.21 17.12
N CYS A 306 -2.25 -11.96 17.55
CA CYS A 306 -3.41 -11.59 18.36
C CYS A 306 -4.73 -11.76 17.61
N LEU A 307 -4.76 -11.27 16.37
CA LEU A 307 -5.93 -11.40 15.50
C LEU A 307 -6.20 -12.88 15.21
N ASP A 308 -5.15 -13.66 14.95
CA ASP A 308 -5.22 -15.10 14.73
C ASP A 308 -5.69 -15.87 15.99
N ALA A 309 -5.25 -15.48 17.18
CA ALA A 309 -5.73 -16.07 18.42
C ALA A 309 -7.23 -15.82 18.63
N VAL A 310 -7.71 -14.61 18.34
CA VAL A 310 -9.14 -14.26 18.44
C VAL A 310 -9.97 -15.05 17.43
N THR A 311 -9.55 -15.14 16.17
CA THR A 311 -10.27 -15.92 15.13
C THR A 311 -10.32 -17.41 15.48
N LYS A 312 -9.22 -17.95 15.98
CA LYS A 312 -9.11 -19.34 16.42
C LYS A 312 -9.92 -19.67 17.67
N CYS A 313 -10.15 -18.69 18.54
CA CYS A 313 -10.91 -18.85 19.79
C CYS A 313 -12.38 -18.46 19.67
N GLN A 314 -12.91 -18.34 18.45
CA GLN A 314 -14.24 -17.78 18.22
C GLN A 314 -15.38 -18.54 18.92
N ALA A 315 -15.27 -19.87 19.04
CA ALA A 315 -16.25 -20.67 19.78
C ALA A 315 -16.29 -20.30 21.27
N PHE A 316 -15.11 -20.16 21.90
CA PHE A 316 -14.98 -19.72 23.28
C PHE A 316 -15.48 -18.28 23.46
N ILE A 317 -15.10 -17.36 22.56
CA ILE A 317 -15.53 -15.95 22.61
C ILE A 317 -17.06 -15.84 22.46
N THR A 318 -17.66 -16.63 21.58
CA THR A 318 -19.12 -16.67 21.40
C THR A 318 -19.83 -17.15 22.66
N TRP A 319 -19.31 -18.18 23.32
CA TRP A 319 -19.80 -18.63 24.61
C TRP A 319 -19.65 -17.55 25.69
N LEU A 320 -18.49 -16.89 25.74
CA LEU A 320 -18.20 -15.85 26.71
C LEU A 320 -19.15 -14.65 26.56
N LYS A 321 -19.35 -14.16 25.32
CA LYS A 321 -20.34 -13.11 24.98
C LYS A 321 -21.78 -13.49 25.36
N GLY A 322 -22.12 -14.78 25.27
CA GLY A 322 -23.44 -15.28 25.65
C GLY A 322 -23.64 -15.40 27.18
N THR A 323 -22.55 -15.47 27.93
CA THR A 323 -22.57 -15.68 29.39
C THR A 323 -22.38 -14.38 30.17
N ILE A 324 -21.55 -13.46 29.66
CA ILE A 324 -21.24 -12.18 30.28
C ILE A 324 -21.36 -11.04 29.27
N THR A 325 -21.90 -9.91 29.72
CA THR A 325 -22.18 -8.74 28.89
C THR A 325 -21.02 -7.75 28.83
N GLY A 326 -20.02 -7.88 29.71
CA GLY A 326 -18.84 -7.02 29.65
C GLY A 326 -17.74 -7.32 30.67
N PRO A 327 -16.67 -6.48 30.67
CA PRO A 327 -15.46 -6.72 31.47
C PRO A 327 -15.68 -6.72 32.98
N GLN A 328 -16.69 -6.00 33.49
CA GLN A 328 -16.99 -6.00 34.93
C GLN A 328 -17.60 -7.32 35.38
N GLU A 329 -18.46 -7.92 34.56
CA GLU A 329 -19.04 -9.24 34.86
C GLU A 329 -17.99 -10.35 34.72
N LEU A 330 -17.01 -10.18 33.84
CA LEU A 330 -15.84 -11.07 33.76
C LEU A 330 -15.10 -11.13 35.10
N LYS A 331 -14.88 -9.98 35.76
CA LYS A 331 -14.21 -9.95 37.06
C LYS A 331 -15.00 -10.72 38.11
N VAL A 332 -16.32 -10.50 38.19
CA VAL A 332 -17.19 -11.22 39.13
C VAL A 332 -17.16 -12.73 38.87
N LEU A 333 -17.22 -13.15 37.61
CA LEU A 333 -17.14 -14.56 37.22
C LEU A 333 -15.80 -15.19 37.62
N VAL A 334 -14.70 -14.46 37.45
CA VAL A 334 -13.36 -14.89 37.85
C VAL A 334 -13.24 -14.99 39.36
N ASP A 335 -13.71 -13.99 40.11
CA ASP A 335 -13.68 -14.00 41.58
C ASP A 335 -14.47 -15.21 42.13
N LEU A 336 -15.65 -15.49 41.56
CA LEU A 336 -16.45 -16.68 41.90
C LEU A 336 -15.76 -17.99 41.53
N ALA A 337 -15.06 -18.03 40.40
CA ALA A 337 -14.30 -19.21 39.98
C ALA A 337 -13.11 -19.47 40.91
N ILE A 338 -12.39 -18.44 41.37
CA ILE A 338 -11.31 -18.55 42.35
C ILE A 338 -11.85 -19.10 43.69
N ILE A 339 -12.97 -18.55 44.17
CA ILE A 339 -13.63 -19.04 45.39
C ILE A 339 -14.04 -20.52 45.24
N SER A 340 -14.47 -20.92 44.04
CA SER A 340 -14.93 -22.28 43.76
C SER A 340 -13.79 -23.31 43.59
N ALA A 341 -12.63 -22.88 43.09
CA ALA A 341 -11.47 -23.74 42.90
C ALA A 341 -10.82 -24.17 44.24
N GLY A 342 -10.95 -23.36 45.30
CA GLY A 342 -10.32 -23.64 46.59
C GLY A 342 -8.83 -23.31 46.63
N GLU A 343 -8.02 -24.07 47.38
CA GLU A 343 -6.59 -23.77 47.66
C GLU A 343 -5.60 -24.34 46.61
N THR A 344 -6.08 -24.87 45.49
CA THR A 344 -5.25 -25.43 44.41
C THR A 344 -4.57 -24.33 43.60
N ALA A 345 -3.31 -24.02 43.94
CA ALA A 345 -2.50 -22.98 43.30
C ALA A 345 -2.48 -23.07 41.75
N MET A 346 -2.55 -24.29 41.20
CA MET A 346 -2.61 -24.52 39.75
C MET A 346 -3.94 -24.06 39.11
N GLU A 347 -5.08 -24.27 39.78
CA GLU A 347 -6.40 -23.88 39.25
C GLU A 347 -6.58 -22.36 39.36
N THR A 348 -6.16 -21.78 40.49
CA THR A 348 -6.10 -20.33 40.66
C THR A 348 -5.24 -19.68 39.58
N ALA A 349 -4.05 -20.21 39.28
CA ALA A 349 -3.19 -19.70 38.21
C ALA A 349 -3.85 -19.77 36.83
N ARG A 350 -4.60 -20.83 36.51
CA ARG A 350 -5.35 -20.96 35.24
C ARG A 350 -6.49 -19.96 35.14
N ILE A 351 -7.19 -19.70 36.24
CA ILE A 351 -8.29 -18.72 36.29
C ILE A 351 -7.74 -17.29 36.18
N THR A 352 -6.62 -16.98 36.85
CA THR A 352 -5.93 -15.69 36.68
C THR A 352 -5.43 -15.51 35.26
N CYS A 353 -4.87 -16.55 34.63
CA CYS A 353 -4.45 -16.51 33.23
C CYS A 353 -5.63 -16.20 32.29
N LEU A 354 -6.78 -16.84 32.52
CA LEU A 354 -8.02 -16.56 31.78
C LEU A 354 -8.45 -15.10 31.93
N HIS A 355 -8.46 -14.59 33.17
CA HIS A 355 -8.83 -13.22 33.47
C HIS A 355 -7.92 -12.22 32.73
N THR A 356 -6.60 -12.39 32.82
CA THR A 356 -5.62 -11.52 32.14
C THR A 356 -5.80 -11.57 30.62
N SER A 357 -6.02 -12.75 30.05
CA SER A 357 -6.23 -12.94 28.61
C SER A 357 -7.50 -12.23 28.14
N CYS A 358 -8.63 -12.53 28.77
CA CYS A 358 -9.92 -11.95 28.40
C CYS A 358 -9.97 -10.43 28.63
N LEU A 359 -9.28 -9.92 29.65
CA LEU A 359 -9.18 -8.47 29.90
C LEU A 359 -8.32 -7.78 28.84
N GLY A 360 -7.18 -8.37 28.46
CA GLY A 360 -6.31 -7.83 27.41
C GLY A 360 -6.98 -7.82 26.03
N PHE A 361 -7.85 -8.79 25.75
CA PHE A 361 -8.65 -8.87 24.53
C PHE A 361 -10.06 -8.25 24.66
N ALA A 362 -10.40 -7.61 25.79
CA ALA A 362 -11.74 -7.13 26.05
C ALA A 362 -12.34 -6.26 24.92
N PRO A 363 -11.60 -5.34 24.27
CA PRO A 363 -12.15 -4.57 23.15
C PRO A 363 -12.59 -5.45 21.97
N LEU A 364 -11.83 -6.49 21.63
CA LEU A 364 -12.18 -7.41 20.55
C LEU A 364 -13.26 -8.43 20.99
N ILE A 365 -13.29 -8.76 22.28
CA ILE A 365 -14.25 -9.71 22.84
C ILE A 365 -15.61 -9.07 23.12
N PHE A 366 -15.72 -7.80 23.52
CA PHE A 366 -17.00 -7.23 23.94
C PHE A 366 -17.46 -6.06 23.07
N ASP A 367 -16.53 -5.28 22.52
CA ASP A 367 -16.88 -4.00 21.87
C ASP A 367 -17.03 -4.12 20.34
N LEU A 368 -16.55 -5.21 19.74
CA LEU A 368 -16.65 -5.47 18.30
C LEU A 368 -18.11 -5.65 17.84
N LYS A 369 -18.54 -4.82 16.88
CA LYS A 369 -19.88 -4.88 16.26
C LYS A 369 -19.80 -5.34 14.80
N PRO A 370 -20.82 -6.08 14.29
CA PRO A 370 -20.86 -6.50 12.88
C PRO A 370 -20.79 -5.34 11.88
N SER A 371 -21.21 -4.13 12.26
CA SER A 371 -21.21 -2.95 11.39
C SER A 371 -19.84 -2.26 11.27
N PHE A 372 -18.81 -2.68 12.00
CA PHE A 372 -17.51 -2.01 11.99
C PHE A 372 -16.81 -2.15 10.63
N GLY A 373 -16.26 -1.05 10.14
CA GLY A 373 -15.34 -1.01 9.01
C GLY A 373 -13.88 -1.09 9.48
N PHE A 374 -12.97 -0.86 8.54
CA PHE A 374 -11.54 -0.94 8.81
C PHE A 374 -11.07 0.09 9.85
N ASP A 375 -11.51 1.35 9.74
CA ASP A 375 -11.06 2.41 10.64
C ASP A 375 -11.53 2.16 12.09
N GLU A 376 -12.78 1.75 12.28
CA GLU A 376 -13.32 1.40 13.60
C GLU A 376 -12.62 0.17 14.21
N LEU A 377 -12.32 -0.83 13.38
CA LEU A 377 -11.54 -2.00 13.79
C LEU A 377 -10.16 -1.57 14.29
N MET A 378 -9.43 -0.76 13.52
CA MET A 378 -8.08 -0.33 13.89
C MET A 378 -8.06 0.49 15.19
N ILE A 379 -9.10 1.31 15.44
CA ILE A 379 -9.26 2.02 16.72
C ILE A 379 -9.53 1.05 17.87
N THR A 380 -10.37 0.04 17.66
CA THR A 380 -10.71 -0.98 18.66
C THR A 380 -9.53 -1.87 19.01
N CYS A 381 -8.62 -2.11 18.05
CA CYS A 381 -7.40 -2.85 18.29
C CYS A 381 -6.35 -2.05 19.07
N GLU A 382 -6.44 -0.71 19.17
CA GLU A 382 -5.39 0.12 19.79
C GLU A 382 -5.05 -0.27 21.24
N PRO A 383 -6.04 -0.50 22.13
CA PRO A 383 -5.74 -0.95 23.50
C PRO A 383 -5.19 -2.38 23.51
N VAL A 384 -5.60 -3.23 22.56
CA VAL A 384 -5.10 -4.61 22.43
C VAL A 384 -3.64 -4.61 21.98
N TRP A 385 -3.27 -3.75 21.02
CA TRP A 385 -1.87 -3.53 20.64
C TRP A 385 -1.02 -3.13 21.83
N SER A 386 -1.51 -2.20 22.64
CA SER A 386 -0.80 -1.78 23.86
C SER A 386 -0.64 -2.92 24.87
N ALA A 387 -1.65 -3.78 25.02
CA ALA A 387 -1.59 -4.94 25.92
C ALA A 387 -0.62 -6.01 25.43
N VAL A 388 -0.56 -6.25 24.11
CA VAL A 388 0.30 -7.26 23.48
C VAL A 388 1.75 -6.80 23.44
N ASP A 389 1.98 -5.52 23.15
CA ASP A 389 3.32 -4.95 23.19
C ASP A 389 3.91 -5.02 24.63
N ALA A 390 3.05 -4.96 25.66
CA ALA A 390 3.44 -5.15 27.05
C ALA A 390 3.61 -6.64 27.45
N ASP A 391 2.82 -7.53 26.86
CA ASP A 391 2.87 -8.97 27.08
C ASP A 391 2.74 -9.76 25.76
N PRO A 392 3.86 -10.07 25.08
CA PRO A 392 3.84 -10.80 23.81
C PRO A 392 3.27 -12.22 23.91
N THR A 393 3.14 -12.79 25.13
CA THR A 393 2.59 -14.13 25.34
C THR A 393 1.06 -14.13 25.41
N LEU A 394 0.42 -12.96 25.41
CA LEU A 394 -1.03 -12.80 25.53
C LEU A 394 -1.84 -13.61 24.50
N PRO A 395 -1.48 -13.68 23.20
CA PRO A 395 -2.20 -14.50 22.23
C PRO A 395 -2.18 -16.00 22.58
N THR A 396 -1.03 -16.50 23.03
CA THR A 396 -0.87 -17.90 23.43
C THR A 396 -1.73 -18.23 24.64
N LYS A 397 -1.84 -17.31 25.60
CA LYS A 397 -2.70 -17.48 26.80
C LYS A 397 -4.18 -17.62 26.43
N LEU A 398 -4.66 -16.89 25.43
CA LEU A 398 -6.04 -17.01 24.93
C LEU A 398 -6.28 -18.37 24.24
N MET A 399 -5.31 -18.87 23.48
CA MET A 399 -5.43 -20.13 22.74
C MET A 399 -5.47 -21.39 23.61
N VAL A 400 -5.10 -21.31 24.89
CA VAL A 400 -5.19 -22.44 25.84
C VAL A 400 -6.62 -22.97 25.99
N TYR A 401 -7.63 -22.17 25.64
CA TYR A 401 -9.05 -22.47 25.86
C TYR A 401 -9.79 -22.96 24.59
N GLN A 402 -9.08 -23.41 23.56
CA GLN A 402 -9.73 -23.96 22.35
C GLN A 402 -10.54 -25.25 22.62
N PRO A 403 -11.75 -25.39 22.06
CA PRO A 403 -12.48 -26.66 22.04
C PRO A 403 -11.77 -27.70 21.16
N VAL A 404 -11.44 -28.87 21.72
CA VAL A 404 -11.08 -30.05 20.90
C VAL A 404 -12.33 -30.53 20.17
N LYS A 405 -12.22 -30.72 18.84
CA LYS A 405 -13.26 -31.30 17.98
C LYS A 405 -13.58 -32.74 18.38
N SER A 406 -14.37 -32.94 19.43
CA SER A 406 -15.06 -34.19 19.71
C SER A 406 -16.51 -33.86 20.00
N ALA A 407 -17.41 -34.46 19.21
CA ALA A 407 -18.84 -34.16 19.15
C ALA A 407 -19.66 -34.47 20.42
N ALA A 408 -19.01 -34.54 21.58
CA ALA A 408 -19.66 -34.69 22.87
C ALA A 408 -19.26 -33.62 23.89
N HIS A 409 -18.04 -33.03 23.83
CA HIS A 409 -17.46 -32.29 24.97
C HIS A 409 -16.67 -31.05 24.52
N PRO A 410 -17.11 -29.80 24.81
CA PRO A 410 -16.50 -28.58 24.24
C PRO A 410 -15.17 -28.12 24.86
N PHE A 411 -14.62 -28.76 25.90
CA PHE A 411 -13.37 -28.32 26.52
C PHE A 411 -12.50 -29.51 26.94
N LYS A 412 -11.62 -29.93 26.02
CA LYS A 412 -10.40 -30.68 26.36
C LYS A 412 -9.22 -29.78 26.01
N VAL A 413 -8.34 -29.56 26.98
CA VAL A 413 -7.08 -28.85 26.76
C VAL A 413 -6.18 -29.73 25.89
N ALA A 414 -5.60 -29.17 24.83
CA ALA A 414 -4.59 -29.88 24.05
C ALA A 414 -3.33 -30.03 24.92
N ALA A 415 -3.07 -31.25 25.38
CA ALA A 415 -1.83 -31.60 26.04
C ALA A 415 -0.79 -31.95 24.98
N THR A 416 0.00 -30.97 24.55
CA THR A 416 1.26 -31.22 23.86
C THR A 416 2.29 -30.21 24.36
N ASP A 417 3.41 -30.76 24.84
CA ASP A 417 4.66 -30.13 25.30
C ASP A 417 4.79 -29.72 26.77
N ILE A 418 4.37 -30.59 27.71
CA ILE A 418 4.84 -30.57 29.10
C ILE A 418 5.26 -32.00 29.53
N ASP A 419 6.42 -32.09 30.18
CA ASP A 419 7.13 -33.30 30.62
C ASP A 419 6.27 -34.44 31.23
N PRO A 420 6.64 -35.71 31.02
CA PRO A 420 5.77 -36.88 31.28
C PRO A 420 5.87 -37.44 32.72
N VAL A 421 5.75 -36.62 33.77
CA VAL A 421 5.82 -37.13 35.17
C VAL A 421 4.56 -36.89 36.02
N HIS A 422 3.55 -36.16 35.54
CA HIS A 422 2.28 -36.02 36.27
C HIS A 422 1.08 -36.23 35.36
N SER A 423 0.79 -37.51 35.06
CA SER A 423 -0.50 -37.90 34.48
C SER A 423 -1.54 -38.11 35.59
N GLU A 424 -2.13 -37.03 36.09
CA GLU A 424 -3.46 -37.09 36.70
C GLU A 424 -4.33 -36.01 36.05
N VAL A 425 -5.18 -36.48 35.15
CA VAL A 425 -6.13 -35.67 34.38
C VAL A 425 -7.26 -35.24 35.31
N LEU A 426 -7.22 -34.01 35.80
CA LEU A 426 -8.38 -33.38 36.43
C LEU A 426 -9.18 -32.62 35.39
N CYS A 427 -10.32 -33.21 35.03
CA CYS A 427 -11.39 -32.57 34.27
C CYS A 427 -11.99 -31.42 35.07
N PHE A 428 -12.14 -30.24 34.46
CA PHE A 428 -13.11 -29.24 34.91
C PHE A 428 -14.49 -29.91 35.06
N PRO A 429 -15.29 -29.64 36.12
CA PRO A 429 -16.59 -30.29 36.28
C PRO A 429 -17.57 -29.85 35.17
N TRP A 430 -17.68 -30.67 34.14
CA TRP A 430 -18.47 -30.45 32.91
C TRP A 430 -19.97 -30.74 33.09
N GLU A 431 -20.42 -31.04 34.32
CA GLU A 431 -21.81 -31.36 34.65
C GLU A 431 -22.76 -30.16 34.45
N LEU A 432 -22.24 -28.93 34.42
CA LEU A 432 -23.00 -27.69 34.17
C LEU A 432 -23.64 -27.63 32.78
N GLY A 433 -22.98 -28.17 31.74
CA GLY A 433 -23.48 -28.13 30.36
C GLY A 433 -24.60 -29.15 30.07
N VAL A 434 -24.55 -30.30 30.73
CA VAL A 434 -25.58 -31.35 30.63
C VAL A 434 -26.84 -30.93 31.39
N LEU A 435 -26.67 -30.24 32.53
CA LEU A 435 -27.76 -29.75 33.36
C LEU A 435 -28.55 -28.61 32.70
N TRP A 436 -27.88 -27.68 32.02
CA TRP A 436 -28.52 -26.61 31.25
C TRP A 436 -29.42 -27.13 30.12
N HIS A 437 -28.99 -28.21 29.45
CA HIS A 437 -29.79 -28.81 28.38
C HIS A 437 -31.01 -29.59 28.91
N MET A 438 -30.97 -30.07 30.16
CA MET A 438 -32.08 -30.80 30.80
C MET A 438 -33.13 -29.88 31.44
N THR A 439 -32.76 -28.71 31.95
CA THR A 439 -33.71 -27.77 32.61
C THR A 439 -34.69 -27.12 31.62
N LYS A 440 -34.32 -26.97 30.34
CA LYS A 440 -35.21 -26.43 29.32
C LYS A 440 -36.21 -27.42 28.70
N SER A 441 -36.18 -28.72 29.06
CA SER A 441 -36.87 -29.75 28.27
C SER A 441 -38.01 -30.54 28.92
N LYS A 442 -38.43 -30.29 30.17
CA LYS A 442 -39.63 -30.97 30.72
C LYS A 442 -40.45 -30.09 31.69
N PRO A 443 -41.74 -29.84 31.41
CA PRO A 443 -42.65 -29.22 32.37
C PRO A 443 -43.24 -30.26 33.33
N GLY A 444 -43.22 -29.96 34.63
CA GLY A 444 -44.08 -30.58 35.65
C GLY A 444 -43.40 -31.49 36.67
N TRP A 445 -42.81 -30.93 37.73
CA TRP A 445 -42.61 -31.60 39.03
C TRP A 445 -42.92 -30.62 40.18
N PRO A 446 -43.43 -31.07 41.35
CA PRO A 446 -44.20 -30.22 42.25
C PRO A 446 -43.36 -29.46 43.29
N ASN A 447 -43.85 -28.25 43.62
CA ASN A 447 -43.47 -27.37 44.72
C ASN A 447 -43.49 -28.06 46.09
N ILE A 448 -42.34 -28.43 46.66
CA ILE A 448 -42.18 -28.55 48.12
C ILE A 448 -40.80 -28.03 48.53
N ALA A 449 -40.80 -26.99 49.38
CA ALA A 449 -39.70 -26.47 50.20
C ALA A 449 -38.63 -25.53 49.59
N GLU A 450 -38.97 -24.64 48.65
CA GLU A 450 -38.06 -23.54 48.26
C GLU A 450 -37.84 -22.49 49.37
N GLY A 451 -38.87 -22.16 50.17
CA GLY A 451 -38.81 -21.03 51.11
C GLY A 451 -37.82 -21.18 52.28
N HIS A 452 -37.67 -22.39 52.85
CA HIS A 452 -36.76 -22.61 54.00
C HIS A 452 -35.31 -22.88 53.58
N ILE A 453 -35.10 -23.43 52.38
CA ILE A 453 -33.76 -23.73 51.86
C ILE A 453 -33.09 -22.47 51.32
N VAL A 454 -33.85 -21.55 50.73
CA VAL A 454 -33.37 -20.23 50.28
C VAL A 454 -32.94 -19.33 51.46
N ALA A 455 -33.67 -19.38 52.58
CA ALA A 455 -33.33 -18.58 53.76
C ALA A 455 -32.05 -19.05 54.48
N LEU A 456 -31.79 -20.37 54.50
CA LEU A 456 -30.56 -20.95 55.04
C LEU A 456 -29.36 -20.75 54.08
N ALA A 457 -29.59 -20.83 52.77
CA ALA A 457 -28.58 -20.56 51.74
C ALA A 457 -28.12 -19.10 51.76
N ASN A 458 -29.05 -18.14 51.86
CA ASN A 458 -28.72 -16.71 51.94
C ASN A 458 -27.90 -16.34 53.19
N ARG A 459 -28.12 -17.00 54.33
CA ARG A 459 -27.34 -16.75 55.56
C ARG A 459 -25.92 -17.33 55.51
N SER A 460 -25.69 -18.38 54.73
CA SER A 460 -24.35 -18.95 54.53
C SER A 460 -23.58 -18.18 53.45
N LEU A 461 -24.26 -17.72 52.39
CA LEU A 461 -23.66 -16.91 51.33
C LEU A 461 -23.20 -15.54 51.84
N ALA A 462 -24.01 -14.87 52.66
CA ALA A 462 -23.66 -13.60 53.28
C ALA A 462 -22.45 -13.68 54.24
N ARG A 463 -22.02 -14.88 54.64
CA ARG A 463 -20.83 -15.09 55.48
C ARG A 463 -19.55 -15.36 54.69
N GLN A 464 -19.66 -15.74 53.42
CA GLN A 464 -18.52 -16.14 52.58
C GLN A 464 -18.18 -15.11 51.49
N LEU A 465 -19.12 -14.23 51.15
CA LEU A 465 -18.89 -13.09 50.27
C LEU A 465 -18.58 -11.86 51.12
N SER A 466 -17.69 -10.98 50.66
CA SER A 466 -17.61 -9.63 51.24
C SER A 466 -18.94 -8.90 51.01
N ASP A 467 -19.33 -8.02 51.93
CA ASP A 467 -20.61 -7.28 51.84
C ASP A 467 -20.76 -6.54 50.49
N ASP A 468 -19.66 -6.03 49.94
CA ASP A 468 -19.60 -5.39 48.62
C ASP A 468 -19.89 -6.34 47.44
N ALA A 469 -19.41 -7.59 47.51
CA ALA A 469 -19.68 -8.59 46.48
C ALA A 469 -21.15 -8.99 46.50
N TRP A 470 -21.74 -9.13 47.69
CA TRP A 470 -23.15 -9.47 47.86
C TRP A 470 -24.10 -8.36 47.39
N GLU A 471 -23.80 -7.10 47.68
CA GLU A 471 -24.57 -5.95 47.16
C GLU A 471 -24.49 -5.83 45.62
N THR A 472 -23.31 -6.09 45.04
CA THR A 472 -23.13 -6.04 43.58
C THR A 472 -23.91 -7.15 42.88
N ILE A 473 -23.94 -8.35 43.47
CA ILE A 473 -24.67 -9.51 42.97
C ILE A 473 -26.20 -9.31 43.07
N THR A 474 -26.70 -8.70 44.14
CA THR A 474 -28.14 -8.48 44.34
C THR A 474 -28.72 -7.36 43.48
N ARG A 475 -27.91 -6.41 43.02
CA ARG A 475 -28.35 -5.33 42.12
C ARG A 475 -28.36 -5.68 40.63
N ASN A 476 -27.66 -6.72 40.20
CA ASN A 476 -27.54 -7.06 38.78
C ASN A 476 -28.46 -8.26 38.41
N SER A 477 -29.65 -7.96 37.91
CA SER A 477 -30.71 -8.94 37.61
C SER A 477 -30.35 -9.93 36.50
N SER A 478 -29.32 -9.64 35.68
CA SER A 478 -28.78 -10.55 34.66
C SER A 478 -27.94 -11.69 35.25
N LEU A 479 -27.34 -11.51 36.43
CA LEU A 479 -26.46 -12.48 37.08
C LEU A 479 -27.23 -13.50 37.94
N GLN A 480 -28.45 -13.17 38.38
CA GLN A 480 -29.27 -14.05 39.24
C GLN A 480 -29.59 -15.43 38.64
N PRO A 481 -30.01 -15.55 37.36
CA PRO A 481 -30.34 -16.86 36.77
C PRO A 481 -29.10 -17.74 36.57
N VAL A 482 -27.99 -17.14 36.10
CA VAL A 482 -26.70 -17.82 35.88
C VAL A 482 -26.14 -18.35 37.19
N MET A 483 -26.22 -17.55 38.26
CA MET A 483 -25.82 -17.95 39.61
C MET A 483 -26.70 -19.09 40.14
N CYS A 484 -28.02 -19.00 40.00
CA CYS A 484 -28.94 -20.06 40.44
C CYS A 484 -28.64 -21.41 39.76
N GLU A 485 -28.43 -21.43 38.44
CA GLU A 485 -28.10 -22.68 37.73
C GLU A 485 -26.69 -23.19 38.02
N MET A 486 -25.72 -22.29 38.22
CA MET A 486 -24.35 -22.66 38.57
C MET A 486 -24.26 -23.25 40.00
N PHE A 487 -24.96 -22.65 40.97
CA PHE A 487 -25.02 -23.15 42.35
C PHE A 487 -25.85 -24.43 42.48
N GLN A 488 -26.94 -24.57 41.72
CA GLN A 488 -27.70 -25.83 41.68
C GLN A 488 -26.87 -26.99 41.11
N SER A 489 -25.96 -26.72 40.17
CA SER A 489 -25.08 -27.73 39.59
C SER A 489 -23.90 -28.07 40.50
N LEU A 490 -23.29 -27.07 41.15
CA LEU A 490 -22.28 -27.28 42.21
C LEU A 490 -22.83 -28.09 43.39
N ARG A 491 -24.11 -27.88 43.73
CA ARG A 491 -24.80 -28.66 44.77
C ARG A 491 -25.04 -30.10 44.33
N ARG A 492 -25.41 -30.36 43.06
CA ARG A 492 -25.57 -31.73 42.53
C ARG A 492 -24.24 -32.49 42.53
N ALA A 493 -23.14 -31.85 42.14
CA ALA A 493 -21.80 -32.43 42.16
C ALA A 493 -21.32 -32.76 43.59
N LYS A 494 -21.50 -31.83 44.55
CA LYS A 494 -21.13 -32.07 45.97
C LYS A 494 -22.06 -33.07 46.68
N PHE A 495 -23.34 -33.13 46.33
CA PHE A 495 -24.30 -34.10 46.90
C PHE A 495 -24.06 -35.51 46.34
N ALA A 496 -23.69 -35.64 45.07
CA ALA A 496 -23.28 -36.90 44.46
C ALA A 496 -21.96 -37.44 45.06
N SER A 497 -21.01 -36.55 45.35
CA SER A 497 -19.77 -36.88 46.06
C SER A 497 -19.99 -37.28 47.53
N ALA A 498 -20.98 -36.70 48.22
CA ALA A 498 -21.24 -36.95 49.63
C ALA A 498 -22.14 -38.17 49.90
N LEU A 499 -22.83 -38.71 48.89
CA LEU A 499 -23.80 -39.81 49.06
C LEU A 499 -23.26 -41.22 48.82
N GLY A 500 -21.95 -41.41 48.57
CA GLY A 500 -21.32 -42.73 48.60
C GLY A 500 -22.16 -43.84 47.96
N PHE A 501 -22.55 -43.69 46.69
CA PHE A 501 -23.18 -44.79 45.95
C PHE A 501 -22.09 -45.80 45.54
N ILE A 502 -21.86 -46.80 46.38
CA ILE A 502 -21.32 -48.10 45.97
C ILE A 502 -22.32 -49.18 46.38
N HIS A 503 -22.90 -49.84 45.38
CA HIS A 503 -23.16 -51.29 45.32
C HIS A 503 -23.42 -51.62 43.85
N GLU A 504 -22.49 -52.21 43.10
CA GLU A 504 -22.15 -53.65 43.01
C GLU A 504 -23.34 -54.59 42.71
N GLU A 505 -23.36 -55.09 41.46
CA GLU A 505 -23.61 -56.47 40.97
C GLU A 505 -24.14 -56.36 39.51
N ASN A 506 -23.53 -56.96 38.48
CA ASN A 506 -23.01 -58.32 38.32
C ASN A 506 -21.76 -58.29 37.42
N VAL A 507 -20.64 -58.92 37.80
CA VAL A 507 -20.35 -60.36 37.68
C VAL A 507 -20.71 -60.94 36.30
N CYS A 508 -19.68 -61.08 35.45
CA CYS A 508 -19.59 -62.19 34.50
C CYS A 508 -18.20 -62.83 34.61
N LEU A 509 -18.13 -63.81 35.51
CA LEU A 509 -17.56 -65.15 35.31
C LEU A 509 -16.40 -65.28 34.30
N TYR A 510 -15.19 -65.44 34.84
CA TYR A 510 -14.19 -66.34 34.26
C TYR A 510 -14.05 -67.56 35.18
N SER A 511 -14.80 -68.63 34.88
CA SER A 511 -14.49 -69.97 35.38
C SER A 511 -13.56 -70.68 34.41
N ARG A 512 -12.34 -71.03 34.84
CA ARG A 512 -11.71 -72.31 34.45
C ARG A 512 -12.44 -73.37 35.32
N GLN A 513 -12.81 -74.57 34.87
CA GLN A 513 -12.06 -75.55 34.10
C GLN A 513 -13.02 -76.70 33.74
N CYS A 514 -12.93 -77.25 32.52
CA CYS A 514 -12.93 -78.70 32.22
C CYS A 514 -13.08 -78.95 30.71
N HIS A 515 -11.95 -79.05 30.01
CA HIS A 515 -11.73 -80.13 29.03
C HIS A 515 -10.22 -80.34 28.86
N LEU A 516 -9.76 -81.50 29.32
CA LEU A 516 -8.61 -82.24 28.79
C LEU A 516 -9.05 -82.88 27.45
N PRO A 517 -8.16 -83.11 26.46
CA PRO A 517 -6.99 -83.99 26.66
C PRO A 517 -5.67 -83.54 25.96
N ARG A 518 -4.56 -84.14 26.47
CA ARG A 518 -3.36 -84.67 25.77
C ARG A 518 -2.81 -83.85 24.58
N ASP A 519 -1.56 -83.39 24.56
CA ASP A 519 -0.34 -84.21 24.55
C ASP A 519 0.93 -83.32 24.65
N LYS A 520 1.96 -83.83 25.35
CA LYS A 520 3.41 -83.83 25.02
C LYS A 520 4.14 -82.50 24.68
N VAL A 521 5.03 -81.98 25.54
CA VAL A 521 6.46 -82.37 25.80
C VAL A 521 7.47 -81.51 25.03
N CYS A 522 8.48 -81.03 25.77
CA CYS A 522 9.79 -80.48 25.38
C CYS A 522 9.79 -79.08 24.74
N GLN A 523 10.69 -78.15 25.09
CA GLN A 523 11.89 -78.19 25.94
C GLN A 523 12.20 -76.76 26.39
#